data_AF-X1GW28-F1
#
_entry.id   AF-X1GW28-F1
#
_cell.length_a   1.000
_cell.length_b   1.000
_cell.length_c   1.000
_cell.angle_alpha   90.00
_cell.angle_beta   90.00
_cell.angle_gamma   90.00
#
_symmetry.space_group_name_H-M   'P 1'
#
loop_
_entity.id
_entity.type
_entity.pdbx_description
1 polymer ?
#
loop_
_entity_poly.entity_id
_entity_poly.type
_entity_poly.pdbx_seq_one_letter_code
_entity_poly.pdbx_strand_id
1 'polypeptide(L)'
;MIFHGIIQWGRKMRDTKNAGKKFEQLVEILDNLRSEKGCPWDREQDEKSIANYFLEEVYEAVDAISAGDPRSLAEELGDVIMEVVFLARIF
;
A
#
# COMPACT_ATOMS: atom_id res chain seq x y z
N MET A 1 33.22 -19.85 -1.50
CA MET A 1 32.20 -19.09 -0.75
C MET A 1 30.89 -19.31 -1.49
N ILE A 2 30.11 -20.26 -0.99
CA ILE A 2 28.95 -20.83 -1.69
C ILE A 2 27.74 -19.93 -1.41
N PHE A 3 27.24 -19.23 -2.43
CA PHE A 3 25.87 -18.70 -2.42
C PHE A 3 24.91 -19.87 -2.65
N HIS A 4 24.50 -20.55 -1.58
CA HIS A 4 23.38 -21.50 -1.61
C HIS A 4 22.39 -21.07 -0.54
N GLY A 5 21.17 -20.74 -0.98
CA GLY A 5 20.01 -20.53 -0.12
C GLY A 5 19.69 -19.05 0.11
N ILE A 6 18.74 -18.53 -0.66
CA ILE A 6 17.55 -17.73 -0.27
C ILE A 6 16.95 -17.17 -1.57
N ILE A 7 16.56 -18.03 -2.52
CA ILE A 7 15.56 -17.65 -3.54
C ILE A 7 14.71 -18.89 -3.81
N GLN A 8 13.98 -19.34 -2.80
CA GLN A 8 12.67 -19.93 -3.06
C GLN A 8 11.61 -18.82 -2.99
N TRP A 9 11.75 -17.78 -3.81
CA TRP A 9 10.60 -16.99 -4.29
C TRP A 9 9.76 -17.86 -5.25
N GLY A 10 9.44 -19.08 -4.82
CA GLY A 10 8.68 -20.09 -5.53
C GLY A 10 7.18 -19.99 -5.27
N ARG A 11 6.69 -18.84 -4.82
CA ARG A 11 5.25 -18.57 -4.77
C ARG A 11 4.87 -17.89 -6.08
N LYS A 12 4.51 -18.72 -7.06
CA LYS A 12 3.82 -18.38 -8.32
C LYS A 12 3.03 -17.08 -8.14
N MET A 13 3.28 -16.04 -8.94
CA MET A 13 2.46 -14.81 -8.95
C MET A 13 1.00 -15.24 -9.00
N ARG A 14 0.29 -15.07 -7.87
CA ARG A 14 -1.10 -15.50 -7.72
C ARG A 14 -1.93 -14.62 -8.64
N ASP A 15 -2.72 -15.27 -9.49
CA ASP A 15 -3.74 -14.71 -10.38
C ASP A 15 -3.62 -13.21 -10.70
N THR A 16 -2.67 -12.87 -11.58
CA THR A 16 -2.49 -11.50 -12.08
C THR A 16 -3.67 -11.01 -12.91
N LYS A 17 -4.58 -11.91 -13.32
CA LYS A 17 -5.73 -11.60 -14.20
C LYS A 17 -6.66 -10.54 -13.61
N ASN A 18 -6.69 -10.40 -12.29
CA ASN A 18 -7.58 -9.48 -11.57
C ASN A 18 -6.84 -8.33 -10.86
N ALA A 19 -5.50 -8.26 -10.94
CA ALA A 19 -4.72 -7.24 -10.23
C ALA A 19 -5.10 -5.82 -10.66
N GLY A 20 -5.23 -5.57 -11.98
CA GLY A 20 -5.67 -4.27 -12.50
C GLY A 20 -7.05 -3.86 -11.98
N LYS A 21 -8.03 -4.77 -12.00
CA LYS A 21 -9.38 -4.51 -11.47
C LYS A 21 -9.39 -4.17 -9.98
N LYS A 22 -8.55 -4.84 -9.18
CA LYS A 22 -8.43 -4.55 -7.75
C LYS A 22 -7.80 -3.18 -7.50
N PHE A 23 -6.83 -2.80 -8.32
CA PHE A 23 -6.24 -1.47 -8.25
C PHE A 23 -7.23 -0.38 -8.68
N GLU A 24 -7.99 -0.60 -9.76
CA GLU A 24 -9.11 0.27 -10.15
C GLU A 24 -10.11 0.44 -9.00
N GLN A 25 -10.49 -0.65 -8.32
CA GLN A 25 -11.36 -0.59 -7.15
C GLN A 25 -10.79 0.24 -6.00
N LEU A 26 -9.48 0.16 -5.72
CA LEU A 26 -8.83 1.02 -4.72
C LEU A 26 -8.94 2.50 -5.09
N VAL A 27 -8.67 2.84 -6.36
CA VAL A 27 -8.79 4.22 -6.87
C VAL A 27 -10.23 4.71 -6.74
N GLU A 28 -11.22 3.89 -7.11
CA GLU A 28 -12.64 4.21 -6.96
C GLU A 28 -13.05 4.42 -5.49
N ILE A 29 -12.56 3.58 -4.58
CA ILE A 29 -12.83 3.72 -3.14
C ILE A 29 -12.31 5.07 -2.64
N LEU A 30 -11.05 5.41 -2.94
CA LEU A 30 -10.44 6.66 -2.49
C LEU A 30 -11.10 7.91 -3.11
N ASP A 31 -11.50 7.84 -4.38
CA ASP A 31 -12.27 8.93 -5.01
C ASP A 31 -13.64 9.11 -4.35
N ASN A 32 -14.33 8.01 -4.02
CA ASN A 32 -15.60 8.07 -3.30
C ASN A 32 -15.45 8.62 -1.88
N LEU A 33 -14.43 8.18 -1.14
CA LEU A 33 -14.13 8.65 0.22
C LEU A 33 -13.82 10.15 0.25
N ARG A 34 -13.16 10.69 -0.77
CA ARG A 34 -12.85 12.13 -0.89
C ARG A 34 -13.88 12.95 -1.66
N SER A 35 -14.96 12.33 -2.14
CA SER A 35 -16.06 13.04 -2.80
C SER A 35 -16.80 13.98 -1.84
N GLU A 36 -17.63 14.90 -2.33
CA GLU A 36 -18.40 15.83 -1.47
C GLU A 36 -19.27 15.13 -0.42
N LYS A 37 -19.73 13.90 -0.71
CA LYS A 37 -20.57 13.08 0.18
C LYS A 37 -19.77 11.99 0.91
N GLY A 38 -18.45 11.97 0.72
CA GLY A 38 -17.56 10.98 1.29
C GLY A 38 -17.26 11.23 2.77
N CYS A 39 -16.21 10.58 3.25
CA CYS A 39 -15.76 10.69 4.63
C CYS A 39 -15.20 12.09 4.91
N PRO A 40 -15.70 12.82 5.92
CA PRO A 40 -15.17 14.13 6.28
C PRO A 40 -13.69 14.11 6.62
N TRP A 41 -13.23 13.06 7.32
CA TRP A 41 -11.82 12.90 7.72
C TRP A 41 -10.90 12.70 6.51
N ASP A 42 -11.32 11.88 5.55
CA ASP A 42 -10.52 11.69 4.33
C ASP A 42 -10.44 12.97 3.51
N ARG A 43 -11.50 13.79 3.48
CA ARG A 43 -11.54 15.06 2.73
C ARG A 43 -10.67 16.16 3.34
N GLU A 44 -10.51 16.19 4.66
CA GLU A 44 -9.70 17.21 5.34
C GLU A 44 -8.19 16.95 5.26
N GLN A 45 -7.77 15.74 4.86
CA GLN A 45 -6.35 15.41 4.68
C GLN A 45 -5.72 16.22 3.53
N ASP A 46 -4.50 16.69 3.77
CA ASP A 46 -3.65 17.44 2.84
C ASP A 46 -2.39 16.65 2.48
N GLU A 47 -1.55 17.20 1.59
CA GLU A 47 -0.35 16.50 1.13
C GLU A 47 0.66 16.25 2.25
N LYS A 48 0.62 17.04 3.33
CA LYS A 48 1.58 16.94 4.45
C LYS A 48 1.15 15.90 5.44
N SER A 49 -0.15 15.81 5.76
CA SER A 49 -0.66 14.76 6.64
C SER A 49 -0.43 13.39 6.02
N ILE A 50 -0.78 13.22 4.75
CA ILE A 50 -0.58 11.95 4.05
C ILE A 50 0.90 11.62 3.86
N ALA A 51 1.77 12.60 3.62
CA ALA A 51 3.22 12.34 3.54
C ALA A 51 3.80 11.76 4.85
N ASN A 52 3.25 12.14 6.01
CA ASN A 52 3.67 11.57 7.29
C ASN A 52 3.19 10.12 7.42
N TYR A 53 1.92 9.85 7.13
CA TYR A 53 1.39 8.47 7.16
C TYR A 53 2.15 7.57 6.18
N PHE A 54 2.37 8.02 4.94
CA PHE A 54 3.17 7.29 3.96
C PHE A 54 4.57 6.94 4.49
N LEU A 55 5.23 7.88 5.18
CA LEU A 55 6.56 7.63 5.74
C LEU A 55 6.51 6.61 6.89
N GLU A 56 5.49 6.69 7.76
CA GLU A 56 5.24 5.73 8.83
C GLU A 56 5.07 4.31 8.25
N GLU A 57 4.18 4.13 7.28
CA GLU A 57 3.93 2.81 6.65
C GLU A 57 5.18 2.23 5.95
N VAL A 58 6.02 3.09 5.36
CA VAL A 58 7.30 2.64 4.79
C VAL A 58 8.25 2.13 5.88
N TYR A 59 8.30 2.77 7.05
CA TYR A 59 9.10 2.26 8.17
C TYR A 59 8.54 0.94 8.70
N GLU A 60 7.22 0.81 8.83
CA GLU A 60 6.58 -0.43 9.27
C GLU A 60 6.85 -1.59 8.27
N ALA A 61 6.80 -1.31 6.96
CA ALA A 61 7.16 -2.28 5.94
C ALA A 61 8.63 -2.73 6.05
N VAL A 62 9.55 -1.81 6.34
CA VAL A 62 10.98 -2.12 6.55
C VAL A 62 11.18 -2.94 7.82
N ASP A 63 10.45 -2.65 8.88
CA ASP A 63 10.48 -3.42 10.12
C ASP A 63 9.94 -4.84 9.89
N ALA A 64 8.85 -5.00 9.15
CA ALA A 64 8.31 -6.31 8.78
C ALA A 64 9.30 -7.14 7.94
N ILE A 65 10.04 -6.51 7.01
CA ILE A 65 11.14 -7.16 6.28
C ILE A 65 12.22 -7.65 7.25
N SER A 66 12.63 -6.79 8.18
CA SER A 66 13.68 -7.07 9.15
C SER A 66 13.28 -8.19 10.12
N ALA A 67 12.00 -8.24 10.50
CA ALA A 67 11.41 -9.29 11.32
C ALA A 67 11.19 -10.62 10.57
N GLY A 68 11.27 -10.61 9.23
CA GLY A 68 10.93 -11.77 8.41
C GLY A 68 9.45 -12.15 8.49
N ASP A 69 8.56 -11.15 8.69
CA ASP A 69 7.11 -11.36 8.77
C ASP A 69 6.44 -11.03 7.42
N PRO A 70 6.18 -12.05 6.57
CA PRO A 70 5.58 -11.82 5.26
C PRO A 70 4.08 -11.45 5.33
N ARG A 71 3.43 -11.60 6.50
CA ARG A 71 2.03 -11.20 6.67
C ARG A 71 1.97 -9.70 6.92
N SER A 72 2.69 -9.21 7.93
CA SER A 72 2.78 -7.76 8.19
C SER A 72 3.33 -7.03 6.97
N LEU A 73 4.36 -7.55 6.31
CA LEU A 73 4.85 -6.93 5.08
C LEU A 73 3.77 -6.78 3.98
N ALA A 74 2.85 -7.73 3.86
CA ALA A 74 1.77 -7.63 2.87
C ALA A 74 0.69 -6.63 3.27
N GLU A 75 0.52 -6.37 4.58
CA GLU A 75 -0.38 -5.37 5.16
C GLU A 75 0.20 -3.98 4.89
N GLU A 76 1.43 -3.72 5.34
CA GLU A 76 2.04 -2.38 5.20
C GLU A 76 2.29 -2.01 3.73
N LEU A 77 2.60 -2.98 2.86
CA LEU A 77 2.69 -2.70 1.42
C LEU A 77 1.33 -2.33 0.81
N GLY A 78 0.23 -2.82 1.38
CA GLY A 78 -1.11 -2.39 1.01
C GLY A 78 -1.35 -0.93 1.40
N ASP A 79 -0.96 -0.56 2.60
CA ASP A 79 -1.13 0.79 3.14
C ASP A 79 -0.23 1.80 2.43
N VAL A 80 1.04 1.45 2.15
CA VAL A 80 1.94 2.22 1.28
C VAL A 80 1.31 2.50 -0.09
N ILE A 81 0.67 1.49 -0.72
CA ILE A 81 0.00 1.68 -2.02
C ILE A 81 -1.23 2.57 -1.87
N MET A 82 -2.00 2.41 -0.81
CA MET A 82 -3.16 3.25 -0.51
C MET A 82 -2.73 4.72 -0.41
N GLU A 83 -1.69 5.03 0.36
CA GLU A 83 -1.22 6.40 0.56
C GLU A 83 -0.62 7.03 -0.70
N VAL A 84 0.01 6.22 -1.58
CA VAL A 84 0.43 6.68 -2.91
C VAL A 84 -0.76 7.12 -3.76
N VAL A 85 -1.83 6.32 -3.78
CA VAL A 85 -3.05 6.67 -4.53
C VAL A 85 -3.76 7.86 -3.89
N PHE A 86 -3.78 7.94 -2.56
CA PHE A 86 -4.38 9.04 -1.82
C PHE A 86 -3.66 10.37 -2.13
N LEU A 87 -2.32 10.40 -2.07
CA LEU A 87 -1.52 11.56 -2.48
C LEU A 87 -1.78 11.94 -3.94
N ALA A 88 -1.78 10.95 -4.84
CA ALA A 88 -2.04 11.19 -6.26
C ALA A 88 -3.44 11.78 -6.51
N ARG A 89 -4.41 11.56 -5.63
CA ARG A 89 -5.76 12.11 -5.70
C ARG A 89 -5.88 13.52 -5.09
N ILE A 90 -4.95 13.91 -4.21
CA ILE A 90 -4.84 15.26 -3.67
C ILE A 90 -4.32 16.23 -4.75
N PHE A 91 -3.39 15.78 -5.59
CA PHE A 91 -2.86 16.53 -6.73
C PHE A 91 -3.78 16.48 -7.96
#